data_AF-A0A838TW77-F1
#
_entry.id   AF-A0A838TW77-F1
#
_cell.length_a   1.000
_cell.length_b   1.000
_cell.length_c   1.000
_cell.angle_alpha   90.00
_cell.angle_beta   90.00
_cell.angle_gamma   90.00
#
_symmetry.space_group_name_H-M   'P 1'
#
loop_
_entity.id
_entity.type
_entity.pdbx_description
1 polymer ?
#
loop_
_entity_poly.entity_id
_entity_poly.type
_entity_poly.pdbx_seq_one_letter_code
_entity_poly.pdbx_strand_id
1 'polypeptide(L)' 'MFMKLVDTHTHLYLKDFASDIDAVIKRAEEEGVENFYLPSIDSSETENLFELERKYPGKCFAMMGLHPCSVKENYKEE' A
#
# COMPACT_ATOMS: atom_id res chain seq x y z
N MET A 1 -19.66 4.71 -19.86
CA MET A 1 -18.31 4.12 -19.96
C MET A 1 -17.77 4.09 -18.55
N PHE A 2 -17.58 2.90 -17.96
CA PHE A 2 -16.92 2.80 -16.65
C PHE A 2 -15.44 3.09 -16.85
N MET A 3 -14.91 4.06 -16.11
CA MET A 3 -13.50 4.45 -16.16
C MET A 3 -12.75 3.60 -15.14
N LYS A 4 -11.66 2.95 -15.57
CA LYS A 4 -10.77 2.20 -14.69
C LYS A 4 -9.65 3.11 -14.22
N LEU A 5 -9.52 3.28 -12.92
CA LEU A 5 -8.48 4.09 -12.30
C LEU A 5 -7.44 3.18 -11.63
N VAL A 6 -6.19 3.64 -11.70
CA VAL A 6 -5.05 3.02 -11.03
C VAL A 6 -4.49 4.05 -10.08
N ASP A 7 -4.49 3.73 -8.79
CA ASP A 7 -3.76 4.50 -7.79
C ASP A 7 -2.30 4.01 -7.79
N THR A 8 -1.45 4.79 -8.45
CA THR A 8 -0.05 4.43 -8.68
C THR A 8 0.83 4.56 -7.43
N HIS A 9 0.34 5.18 -6.35
CA HIS A 9 1.13 5.39 -5.13
C HIS A 9 0.24 5.70 -3.94
N THR A 10 0.12 4.75 -3.00
CA THR A 10 -0.63 4.97 -1.76
C THR A 10 -0.08 4.18 -0.57
N HIS A 11 -0.23 4.72 0.64
CA HIS A 11 0.30 4.16 1.88
C HIS A 11 -0.82 3.54 2.75
N LEU A 12 -1.72 2.77 2.13
CA LEU A 12 -2.90 2.18 2.78
C LEU A 12 -2.57 1.13 3.86
N TYR A 13 -1.34 0.64 3.90
CA TYR A 13 -0.85 -0.30 4.92
C TYR A 13 -0.48 0.38 6.26
N LEU A 14 -0.48 1.72 6.32
CA LEU A 14 -0.17 2.45 7.55
C LEU A 14 -1.27 2.32 8.60
N LYS A 15 -0.88 2.42 9.86
CA LYS A 15 -1.76 2.35 11.04
C LYS A 15 -2.98 3.27 10.99
N ASP A 16 -2.89 4.39 10.26
CA ASP A 16 -3.98 5.35 10.12
C ASP A 16 -5.22 4.75 9.44
N PHE A 17 -5.04 3.67 8.66
CA PHE A 17 -6.10 2.93 7.99
C PHE A 17 -6.44 1.60 8.68
N ALA A 18 -5.72 1.20 9.72
CA ALA A 18 -5.88 -0.14 10.32
C ALA A 18 -7.30 -0.42 10.83
N SER A 19 -8.02 0.61 11.27
CA SER A 19 -9.39 0.48 11.78
C SER A 19 -10.46 0.36 10.69
N ASP A 20 -10.20 0.82 9.46
CA ASP A 20 -11.23 0.96 8.42
C ASP A 20 -10.76 0.62 7.00
N ILE A 21 -9.59 0.00 6.83
CA ILE A 21 -8.97 -0.31 5.54
C ILE A 21 -9.94 -1.02 4.58
N ASP A 22 -10.77 -1.93 5.08
CA ASP A 22 -11.75 -2.66 4.27
C ASP A 22 -12.85 -1.75 3.73
N ALA A 23 -13.26 -0.76 4.52
CA ALA A 23 -14.22 0.25 4.08
C ALA A 23 -13.57 1.22 3.10
N VAL A 24 -12.28 1.55 3.27
CA VAL A 24 -11.52 2.42 2.36
C VAL A 24 -11.39 1.79 0.97
N ILE A 25 -10.89 0.54 0.90
CA ILE A 25 -10.74 -0.21 -0.35
C ILE A 25 -12.09 -0.33 -1.05
N LYS A 26 -13.15 -0.69 -0.32
CA LYS A 26 -14.49 -0.81 -0.89
C LYS A 26 -14.99 0.49 -1.51
N ARG A 27 -14.84 1.63 -0.81
CA ARG A 27 -15.25 2.94 -1.36
C ARG A 27 -14.43 3.29 -2.61
N ALA A 28 -13.14 3.01 -2.62
CA ALA A 28 -12.29 3.26 -3.79
C ALA A 28 -12.71 2.41 -5.00
N GLU A 29 -13.07 1.15 -4.78
CA GLU A 29 -13.62 0.26 -5.82
C GLU A 29 -14.97 0.74 -6.37
N GLU A 30 -15.86 1.22 -5.51
CA GLU A 30 -17.15 1.80 -5.90
C GLU A 30 -16.99 3.03 -6.83
N GLU A 31 -15.88 3.76 -6.69
CA GLU A 31 -15.51 4.90 -7.54
C GLU A 31 -14.64 4.51 -8.75
N GLY A 32 -14.36 3.21 -8.95
CA GLY A 32 -13.66 2.69 -10.13
C GLY A 32 -12.15 2.56 -10.02
N VAL A 33 -11.58 2.67 -8.81
CA VAL A 33 -10.15 2.35 -8.56
C VAL A 33 -10.00 0.83 -8.45
N GLU A 34 -9.30 0.23 -9.42
CA GLU A 34 -9.14 -1.24 -9.47
C GLU A 34 -7.79 -1.71 -8.93
N ASN A 35 -6.76 -0.85 -8.97
CA ASN A 35 -5.40 -1.23 -8.59
C ASN A 35 -4.76 -0.17 -7.70
N PHE A 36 -4.01 -0.63 -6.70
CA PHE A 36 -3.33 0.17 -5.68
C PHE A 36 -1.88 -0.30 -5.59
N TYR A 37 -0.95 0.60 -5.88
CA TYR A 37 0.47 0.33 -5.76
C TYR A 37 0.99 0.89 -4.43
N LEU A 38 1.64 0.01 -3.66
CA LEU A 38 2.01 0.23 -2.27
C LEU A 38 3.54 0.37 -2.15
N PRO A 39 4.11 1.58 -2.28
CA PRO A 39 5.53 1.81 -2.07
C PRO A 39 5.88 1.63 -0.60
N SER A 40 6.88 0.81 -0.31
CA SER A 40 7.43 0.63 1.03
C SER A 40 8.11 1.91 1.54
N ILE A 41 8.17 2.03 2.86
CA ILE A 41 8.86 3.13 3.54
C ILE A 41 10.20 2.64 4.10
N ASP A 42 10.16 1.65 4.98
CA ASP A 42 11.31 0.99 5.60
C ASP A 42 10.88 -0.39 6.13
N SER A 43 11.82 -1.15 6.71
CA SER A 43 11.59 -2.52 7.19
C SER A 43 10.47 -2.64 8.23
N SER A 44 10.16 -1.58 8.98
CA SER A 44 9.16 -1.62 10.05
C SER A 44 7.72 -1.76 9.52
N GLU A 45 7.48 -1.37 8.26
CA GLU A 45 6.16 -1.43 7.63
C GLU A 45 6.03 -2.55 6.58
N THR A 46 7.12 -3.25 6.28
CA THR A 46 7.17 -4.30 5.23
C THR A 46 6.16 -5.41 5.47
N GLU A 47 5.95 -5.84 6.72
CA GLU A 47 4.97 -6.89 7.01
C GLU A 47 3.54 -6.40 6.74
N ASN A 48 3.17 -5.21 7.21
CA ASN A 48 1.84 -4.61 6.96
C ASN A 48 1.56 -4.47 5.45
N LEU A 49 2.59 -4.10 4.69
CA LEU A 49 2.52 -3.96 3.24
C LEU A 49 2.22 -5.31 2.57
N PHE A 50 2.91 -6.39 2.95
CA PHE A 50 2.62 -7.72 2.44
C PHE A 50 1.29 -8.29 2.94
N GLU A 51 0.88 -7.99 4.18
CA GLU A 51 -0.44 -8.37 4.70
C GLU A 51 -1.56 -7.77 3.84
N LEU A 52 -1.42 -6.50 3.46
CA LEU A 52 -2.43 -5.83 2.63
C LEU A 52 -2.48 -6.40 1.20
N GLU A 53 -1.32 -6.66 0.59
CA GLU A 53 -1.24 -7.33 -0.72
C GLU A 53 -1.90 -8.73 -0.68
N ARG A 54 -1.60 -9.53 0.36
CA ARG A 54 -2.21 -10.86 0.55
C ARG A 54 -3.71 -10.79 0.80
N LYS A 55 -4.18 -9.76 1.50
CA LYS A 55 -5.60 -9.55 1.79
C LYS A 55 -6.40 -9.18 0.53
N TYR A 56 -5.78 -8.47 -0.41
CA TYR A 56 -6.39 -7.97 -1.64
C TYR A 56 -5.65 -8.41 -2.91
N PRO A 57 -5.60 -9.74 -3.19
CA PRO A 57 -4.82 -10.28 -4.30
C PRO A 57 -5.33 -9.75 -5.65
N GLY A 58 -4.40 -9.32 -6.50
CA GLY A 58 -4.70 -8.76 -7.83
C GLY A 58 -5.24 -7.32 -7.81
N LYS A 59 -5.30 -6.68 -6.63
CA LYS A 59 -5.73 -5.29 -6.45
C LYS A 59 -4.63 -4.45 -5.80
N CYS A 60 -4.07 -4.93 -4.70
CA CYS A 60 -2.93 -4.30 -4.04
C CYS A 60 -1.63 -4.92 -4.53
N PHE A 61 -0.62 -4.10 -4.80
CA PHE A 61 0.69 -4.53 -5.30
C PHE A 61 1.80 -3.93 -4.45
N ALA A 62 2.56 -4.80 -3.79
CA ALA A 62 3.73 -4.42 -3.01
C ALA A 62 4.83 -3.86 -3.93
N MET A 63 5.43 -2.73 -3.56
CA MET A 63 6.62 -2.19 -4.23
C MET A 63 7.74 -2.01 -3.21
N MET A 64 8.83 -2.73 -3.43
CA MET A 64 9.98 -2.75 -2.51
C MET A 64 10.94 -1.58 -2.75
N GLY A 65 11.49 -1.06 -1.67
CA GLY A 65 12.44 0.05 -1.65
C GLY A 65 12.61 0.64 -0.25
N LEU A 66 13.54 1.59 -0.13
CA LEU A 66 13.75 2.37 1.10
C LEU A 66 13.45 3.83 0.78
N HIS A 67 12.49 4.43 1.49
CA HIS A 67 12.14 5.83 1.31
C HIS A 67 13.32 6.73 1.74
N PRO A 68 13.66 7.79 0.98
CA PRO A 68 14.83 8.62 1.28
C PRO A 68 14.83 9.24 2.68
N CYS A 69 13.65 9.54 3.24
CA CYS A 69 13.53 10.06 4.61
C CYS A 69 13.73 8.99 5.71
N SER A 70 13.73 7.71 5.36
CA SER A 70 14.01 6.60 6.28
C SER A 70 15.46 6.10 6.18
N VAL A 71 16.28 6.66 5.29
CA VAL A 71 17.70 6.29 5.18
C VAL A 71 18.47 6.75 6.42
N LYS A 72 19.01 5.78 7.15
CA LYS A 72 19.80 5.94 8.38
C LYS A 72 21.05 5.04 8.32
N GLU A 73 21.85 5.01 9.40
CA GLU A 73 23.05 4.16 9.47
C GLU A 73 22.75 2.67 9.27
N ASN A 74 21.55 2.21 9.65
CA ASN A 74 21.07 0.84 9.50
C ASN A 74 20.49 0.52 8.11
N TYR A 75 20.72 1.34 7.07
CA TYR A 75 20.14 1.14 5.72
C TYR A 75 20.37 -0.25 5.09
N LYS A 76 21.35 -1.02 5.60
CA LYS A 76 21.62 -2.40 5.16
C LYS A 76 20.70 -3.45 5.80
N GLU A 77 20.04 -3.09 6.89
CA GLU A 77 19.09 -3.90 7.63
C GLU A 77 17.64 -3.62 7.19
N GLU A 78 17.44 -2.57 6.39
CA GLU A 78 16.16 -2.19 5.79
C GLU A 78 15.73 -3.11 4.64
#